data_AF-A0A1Q7REF7-F1
#
_entry.id   AF-A0A1Q7REF7-F1
#
_cell.length_a   1.000
_cell.length_b   1.000
_cell.length_c   1.000
_cell.angle_alpha   90.00
_cell.angle_beta   90.00
_cell.angle_gamma   90.00
#
_symmetry.space_group_name_H-M   'P 1'
#
loop_
_entity.id
_entity.type
_entity.pdbx_description
1 polymer ?
#
loop_
_entity_poly.entity_id
_entity_poly.type
_entity_poly.pdbx_seq_one_letter_code
_entity_poly.pdbx_strand_id
1 'polypeptide(L)'
;MQLNSRQQRALAAICDTFASGGDGWPSATALGVPQAILDALSANPRDPGRLRFFQLLSLWDSRLHSLFTAGRFARFSHLPLEARRKILLSWCDSALPQRRAAFQALRKAVAHFYTSLPGPANSRSPVWTKLHYPGPLGAPTHTPSQKVLPLRFDRDTTLTCDVCIVGSGAGGGTAAGVLAAAGLDVAVLEAGGHYDDADFDGAQYTGFGRLYWQGGGAATVDHSVGLLAGACLGGGTVINYTTSFRTPDDIRSEWAAAGVPWFTSDEYTRSLDAVCARLQVNSMHNRVSAREQVVERGLRALGWHVAAMPRNVVGCDQDKICGYCGFGCSIGAKQSTTKTWLADAHAAGARILVGTRAERVLIKGSTAHGVEAYTREGHPVTVRARAVILAAGAIQTPALLFRSGLRNIHIGRNLHLHPVTVVWGVMDEEIRPWEGTLQAIYSDQHRNLSGNFGVKYETTALHPCLYSAFLPWRDPMQHRELLAALPRLVGIGILLRDRDAGFVQLDAQGEPVVRYALSRFDREH
;
A
#
# COMPACT_ATOMS: atom_id res chain seq x y z
N MET A 1 -3.13 26.10 2.96
CA MET A 1 -3.05 26.61 4.36
C MET A 1 -1.78 26.09 5.00
N GLN A 2 -0.90 26.99 5.48
CA GLN A 2 0.34 26.64 6.18
C GLN A 2 0.08 26.56 7.70
N LEU A 3 0.91 25.80 8.42
CA LEU A 3 0.86 25.76 9.88
C LEU A 3 1.30 27.10 10.47
N ASN A 4 0.64 27.55 11.53
CA ASN A 4 1.16 28.65 12.34
C ASN A 4 2.32 28.17 13.24
N SER A 5 3.12 29.10 13.78
CA SER A 5 4.30 28.77 14.59
C SER A 5 3.99 27.93 15.83
N ARG A 6 2.77 28.02 16.36
CA ARG A 6 2.33 27.20 17.49
C ARG A 6 2.14 25.74 17.08
N GLN A 7 1.44 25.50 15.98
CA GLN A 7 1.22 24.16 15.44
C GLN A 7 2.54 23.51 14.99
N GLN A 8 3.48 24.29 14.42
CA GLN A 8 4.82 23.80 14.06
C GLN A 8 5.59 23.29 15.29
N ARG A 9 5.60 24.06 16.40
CA ARG A 9 6.22 23.62 17.65
C ARG A 9 5.53 22.39 18.24
N ALA A 10 4.21 22.33 18.16
CA ALA A 10 3.45 21.16 18.60
C ALA A 10 3.89 19.90 17.81
N LEU A 11 3.90 19.99 16.48
CA LEU A 11 4.31 18.89 15.61
C LEU A 11 5.74 18.43 15.90
N ALA A 12 6.70 19.35 15.99
CA ALA A 12 8.08 19.03 16.34
C ALA A 12 8.17 18.31 17.70
N ALA A 13 7.50 18.83 18.72
CA ALA A 13 7.48 18.23 20.05
C ALA A 13 6.84 16.84 20.06
N ILE A 14 5.80 16.60 19.25
CA ILE A 14 5.17 15.28 19.10
C ILE A 14 6.15 14.30 18.44
N CYS A 15 6.77 14.71 17.34
CA CYS A 15 7.74 13.89 16.62
C CYS A 15 8.92 13.50 17.51
N ASP A 16 9.50 14.46 18.24
CA ASP A 16 10.61 14.20 19.17
C ASP A 16 10.17 13.43 20.43
N THR A 17 8.88 13.32 20.72
CA THR A 17 8.40 12.43 21.79
C THR A 17 8.33 10.99 21.31
N PHE A 18 7.84 10.76 20.09
CA PHE A 18 7.82 9.42 19.48
C PHE A 18 9.24 8.90 19.21
N ALA A 19 10.12 9.75 18.69
CA ALA A 19 11.52 9.44 18.43
C ALA A 19 12.41 10.59 18.92
N SER A 20 12.75 10.54 20.21
CA SER A 20 13.69 11.48 20.84
C SER A 20 15.12 11.25 20.31
N GLY A 21 16.05 12.17 20.58
CA GLY A 21 17.49 11.94 20.40
C GLY A 21 18.10 11.23 21.62
N GLY A 22 19.31 10.67 21.47
CA GLY A 22 20.08 10.04 22.57
C GLY A 22 20.78 8.75 22.13
N ASP A 23 21.87 8.37 22.79
CA ASP A 23 22.65 7.14 22.52
C ASP A 23 23.12 7.01 21.05
N GLY A 24 23.42 8.16 20.43
CA GLY A 24 23.78 8.27 19.02
C GLY A 24 22.62 8.12 18.03
N TRP A 25 21.36 8.04 18.50
CA TRP A 25 20.18 8.16 17.66
C TRP A 25 19.82 9.65 17.46
N PRO A 26 19.49 10.08 16.23
CA PRO A 26 19.00 11.43 15.98
C PRO A 26 17.57 11.59 16.52
N SER A 27 17.18 12.81 16.88
CA SER A 27 15.78 13.11 17.12
C SER A 27 15.01 13.19 15.80
N ALA A 28 13.68 13.02 15.84
CA ALA A 28 12.84 13.15 14.66
C ALA A 28 12.96 14.53 13.98
N THR A 29 13.04 15.60 14.78
CA THR A 29 13.25 16.96 14.26
C THR A 29 14.62 17.10 13.59
N ALA A 30 15.69 16.55 14.17
CA ALA A 30 17.03 16.59 13.59
C ALA A 30 17.12 15.87 12.23
N LEU A 31 16.25 14.87 12.00
CA LEU A 31 16.15 14.13 10.74
C LEU A 31 15.18 14.78 9.73
N GLY A 32 14.45 15.83 10.11
CA GLY A 32 13.49 16.51 9.22
C GLY A 32 12.10 15.85 9.12
N VAL A 33 11.75 14.94 10.04
CA VAL A 33 10.45 14.24 10.05
C VAL A 33 9.24 15.19 10.05
N PRO A 34 9.20 16.28 10.85
CA PRO A 34 8.08 17.22 10.82
C PRO A 34 7.81 17.79 9.42
N GLN A 35 8.86 18.12 8.67
CA GLN A 35 8.71 18.68 7.32
C GLN A 35 8.18 17.62 6.34
N ALA A 36 8.70 16.39 6.40
CA ALA A 36 8.23 15.29 5.55
C ALA A 36 6.74 14.98 5.76
N ILE A 37 6.24 15.05 7.01
CA ILE A 37 4.80 14.91 7.30
C ILE A 37 3.99 16.02 6.61
N LEU A 38 4.49 17.27 6.62
CA LEU A 38 3.79 18.40 5.99
C LEU A 38 3.80 18.32 4.46
N ASP A 39 4.90 17.83 3.88
CA ASP A 39 5.02 17.63 2.44
C ASP A 39 4.04 16.54 1.98
N ALA A 40 3.95 15.43 2.72
CA ALA A 40 3.00 14.35 2.45
C ALA A 40 1.54 14.83 2.53
N LEU A 41 1.18 15.62 3.56
CA LEU A 41 -0.16 16.22 3.67
C LEU A 41 -0.46 17.26 2.59
N SER A 42 0.56 17.83 1.96
CA SER A 42 0.40 18.81 0.89
C SER A 42 0.30 18.16 -0.50
N ALA A 43 0.78 16.91 -0.65
CA ALA A 43 0.72 16.16 -1.89
C ALA A 43 -0.72 15.83 -2.34
N ASN A 44 -1.67 15.74 -1.42
CA ASN A 44 -3.10 15.67 -1.72
C ASN A 44 -3.87 16.83 -1.06
N PRO A 45 -4.01 17.99 -1.74
CA PRO A 45 -4.70 19.14 -1.19
C PRO A 45 -6.17 18.89 -0.82
N ARG A 46 -6.80 17.86 -1.42
CA ARG A 46 -8.19 17.47 -1.16
C ARG A 46 -8.34 16.56 0.06
N ASP A 47 -7.24 16.15 0.71
CA ASP A 47 -7.29 15.30 1.91
C ASP A 47 -8.02 16.02 3.08
N PRO A 48 -9.21 15.55 3.47
CA PRO A 48 -9.96 16.15 4.57
C PRO A 48 -9.33 15.87 5.94
N GLY A 49 -8.37 14.95 6.03
CA GLY A 49 -7.50 14.75 7.18
C GLY A 49 -6.66 15.97 7.52
N ARG A 50 -6.31 16.82 6.55
CA ARG A 50 -5.39 17.95 6.74
C ARG A 50 -5.92 19.02 7.71
N LEU A 51 -7.16 19.47 7.55
CA LEU A 51 -7.76 20.46 8.45
C LEU A 51 -7.94 19.90 9.87
N ARG A 52 -8.38 18.64 9.96
CA ARG A 52 -8.53 17.92 11.23
C ARG A 52 -7.19 17.74 11.94
N PHE A 53 -6.12 17.47 11.20
CA PHE A 53 -4.77 17.41 11.71
C PHE A 53 -4.31 18.75 12.29
N PHE A 54 -4.57 19.87 11.60
CA PHE A 54 -4.23 21.20 12.10
C PHE A 54 -5.02 21.57 13.36
N GLN A 55 -6.29 21.21 13.43
CA GLN A 55 -7.13 21.37 14.62
C GLN A 55 -6.61 20.51 15.79
N LEU A 56 -6.19 19.27 15.51
CA LEU A 56 -5.61 18.37 16.49
C LEU A 56 -4.32 18.93 17.11
N LEU A 57 -3.42 19.48 16.29
CA LEU A 57 -2.19 20.13 16.78
C LEU A 57 -2.51 21.32 17.69
N SER A 58 -3.50 22.14 17.34
CA SER A 58 -3.95 23.26 18.16
C SER A 58 -4.56 22.83 19.51
N LEU A 59 -5.29 21.71 19.50
CA LEU A 59 -5.86 21.09 20.71
C LEU A 59 -4.76 20.55 21.63
N TRP A 60 -3.81 19.78 21.08
CA TRP A 60 -2.72 19.19 21.86
C TRP A 60 -1.83 20.24 22.50
N ASP A 61 -1.51 21.31 21.79
CA ASP A 61 -0.68 22.37 22.34
C ASP A 61 -1.46 23.32 23.29
N SER A 62 -2.65 22.94 23.75
CA SER A 62 -3.45 23.72 24.69
C SER A 62 -3.01 23.51 26.14
N ARG A 63 -2.95 24.59 26.92
CA ARG A 63 -2.64 24.53 28.37
C ARG A 63 -3.69 23.74 29.14
N LEU A 64 -4.96 23.87 28.76
CA LEU A 64 -6.07 23.14 29.39
C LEU A 64 -5.98 21.65 29.09
N HIS A 65 -5.66 21.29 27.85
CA HIS A 65 -5.49 19.87 27.49
C HIS A 65 -4.38 19.23 28.32
N SER A 66 -3.24 19.89 28.47
CA SER A 66 -2.14 19.42 29.32
C SER A 66 -2.49 19.40 30.82
N LEU A 67 -3.31 20.34 31.30
CA LEU A 67 -3.80 20.33 32.68
C LEU A 67 -4.63 19.08 32.96
N PHE A 68 -5.58 18.75 32.09
CA PHE A 68 -6.48 17.60 32.28
C PHE A 68 -5.82 16.24 31.99
N THR A 69 -4.77 16.20 31.17
CA THR A 69 -4.12 14.93 30.79
C THR A 69 -2.83 14.64 31.56
N ALA A 70 -2.10 15.67 31.99
CA ALA A 70 -0.82 15.55 32.67
C ALA A 70 -0.75 16.31 34.00
N GLY A 71 -1.81 16.99 34.43
CA GLY A 71 -1.82 17.78 35.68
C GLY A 71 -0.95 19.04 35.60
N ARG A 72 -0.60 19.53 34.40
CA ARG A 72 0.32 20.66 34.22
C ARG A 72 -0.29 21.75 33.35
N PHE A 73 -0.35 22.99 33.87
CA PHE A 73 -0.81 24.17 33.12
C PHE A 73 0.30 24.75 32.22
N ALA A 74 0.76 23.95 31.27
CA ALA A 74 1.74 24.34 30.27
C ALA A 74 1.30 23.84 28.89
N ARG A 75 1.85 24.39 27.81
CA ARG A 75 1.57 23.88 26.46
C ARG A 75 2.35 22.58 26.24
N PHE A 76 1.79 21.64 25.48
CA PHE A 76 2.47 20.36 25.18
C PHE A 76 3.90 20.57 24.67
N SER A 77 4.12 21.52 23.76
CA SER A 77 5.44 21.84 23.22
C SER A 77 6.49 22.29 24.24
N HIS A 78 6.08 22.75 25.42
CA HIS A 78 6.97 23.22 26.49
C HIS A 78 7.05 22.24 27.66
N LEU A 79 6.36 21.10 27.58
CA LEU A 79 6.41 20.08 28.61
C LEU A 79 7.72 19.28 28.52
N PRO A 80 8.28 18.84 29.68
CA PRO A 80 9.38 17.88 29.67
C PRO A 80 8.95 16.59 28.97
N LEU A 81 9.92 15.85 28.40
CA LEU A 81 9.67 14.64 27.60
C LEU A 81 8.77 13.64 28.35
N GLU A 82 9.02 13.44 29.64
CA GLU A 82 8.23 12.53 30.48
C GLU A 82 6.74 12.89 30.54
N ALA A 83 6.42 14.17 30.68
CA ALA A 83 5.04 14.63 30.68
C ALA A 83 4.38 14.49 29.29
N ARG A 84 5.13 14.75 28.21
CA ARG A 84 4.65 14.51 26.83
C ARG A 84 4.36 13.03 26.58
N ARG A 85 5.23 12.12 27.03
CA ARG A 85 5.06 10.66 26.96
C ARG A 85 3.76 10.22 27.64
N LYS A 86 3.50 10.69 28.87
CA LYS A 86 2.27 10.39 29.60
C LYS A 86 1.01 10.80 28.82
N ILE A 87 1.03 11.96 28.17
CA ILE A 87 -0.08 12.43 27.33
C ILE A 87 -0.29 11.50 26.14
N LEU A 88 0.77 11.15 25.40
CA LEU A 88 0.68 10.22 24.27
C LEU A 88 0.10 8.85 24.68
N LEU A 89 0.59 8.29 25.78
CA LEU A 89 0.10 7.03 26.33
C LEU A 89 -1.38 7.10 26.72
N SER A 90 -1.82 8.21 27.32
CA SER A 90 -3.25 8.40 27.64
C SER A 90 -4.17 8.38 26.41
N TRP A 91 -3.65 8.70 25.21
CA TRP A 91 -4.37 8.58 23.96
C TRP A 91 -4.29 7.18 23.36
N CYS A 92 -3.13 6.52 23.48
CA CYS A 92 -2.92 5.13 23.11
C CYS A 92 -3.92 4.19 23.82
N ASP A 93 -4.06 4.35 25.14
CA ASP A 93 -4.88 3.49 26.00
C ASP A 93 -6.31 4.05 26.21
N SER A 94 -6.71 5.09 25.47
CA SER A 94 -8.00 5.74 25.67
C SER A 94 -9.17 4.82 25.32
N ALA A 95 -10.25 4.86 26.10
CA ALA A 95 -11.52 4.24 25.72
C ALA A 95 -12.15 4.86 24.46
N LEU A 96 -11.81 6.11 24.13
CA LEU A 96 -12.34 6.83 22.96
C LEU A 96 -11.62 6.40 21.66
N PRO A 97 -12.32 5.77 20.69
CA PRO A 97 -11.70 5.29 19.45
C PRO A 97 -10.99 6.38 18.65
N GLN A 98 -11.52 7.61 18.63
CA GLN A 98 -10.93 8.73 17.90
C GLN A 98 -9.55 9.13 18.46
N ARG A 99 -9.34 8.99 19.78
CA ARG A 99 -8.03 9.27 20.39
C ARG A 99 -7.02 8.19 20.04
N ARG A 100 -7.43 6.92 20.07
CA ARG A 100 -6.57 5.79 19.64
C ARG A 100 -6.19 5.91 18.17
N ALA A 101 -7.16 6.20 17.30
CA ALA A 101 -6.96 6.42 15.87
C ALA A 101 -5.95 7.56 15.61
N ALA A 102 -6.11 8.72 16.28
CA ALA A 102 -5.19 9.84 16.16
C ALA A 102 -3.76 9.49 16.64
N PHE A 103 -3.64 8.78 17.76
CA PHE A 103 -2.34 8.28 18.24
C PHE A 103 -1.69 7.34 17.21
N GLN A 104 -2.43 6.37 16.67
CA GLN A 104 -1.90 5.42 15.69
C GLN A 104 -1.50 6.10 14.37
N ALA A 105 -2.30 7.06 13.89
CA ALA A 105 -1.96 7.85 12.70
C ALA A 105 -0.64 8.61 12.88
N LEU A 106 -0.49 9.32 14.00
CA LEU A 106 0.75 10.05 14.33
C LEU A 106 1.95 9.11 14.51
N ARG A 107 1.78 8.02 15.27
CA ARG A 107 2.84 7.04 15.50
C ARG A 107 3.34 6.45 14.18
N LYS A 108 2.43 5.99 13.31
CA LYS A 108 2.76 5.40 12.01
C LYS A 108 3.45 6.41 11.10
N ALA A 109 2.94 7.65 11.02
CA ALA A 109 3.55 8.70 10.22
C ALA A 109 4.97 9.04 10.68
N VAL A 110 5.18 9.27 11.99
CA VAL A 110 6.51 9.58 12.53
C VAL A 110 7.47 8.42 12.31
N ALA A 111 7.06 7.19 12.61
CA ALA A 111 7.89 6.00 12.45
C ALA A 111 8.27 5.74 10.98
N HIS A 112 7.31 5.92 10.06
CA HIS A 112 7.52 5.83 8.61
C HIS A 112 8.61 6.77 8.14
N PHE A 113 8.50 8.07 8.42
CA PHE A 113 9.49 9.06 7.96
C PHE A 113 10.82 8.93 8.71
N TYR A 114 10.79 8.62 10.01
CA TYR A 114 11.99 8.45 10.82
C TYR A 114 12.90 7.32 10.30
N THR A 115 12.32 6.27 9.74
CA THR A 115 13.06 5.11 9.24
C THR A 115 13.31 5.13 7.72
N SER A 116 12.70 6.06 6.99
CA SER A 116 12.81 6.15 5.52
C SER A 116 13.54 7.38 4.99
N LEU A 117 13.72 8.44 5.81
CA LEU A 117 14.40 9.65 5.37
C LEU A 117 15.92 9.47 5.30
N PRO A 118 16.58 10.03 4.26
CA PRO A 118 18.03 10.16 4.23
C PRO A 118 18.53 11.13 5.32
N GLY A 119 19.84 11.15 5.54
CA GLY A 119 20.47 12.15 6.39
C GLY A 119 20.47 13.55 5.74
N PRO A 120 20.88 14.59 6.49
CA PRO A 120 21.00 15.95 5.97
C PRO A 120 21.83 16.01 4.68
N ALA A 121 21.44 16.87 3.74
CA ALA A 121 22.07 17.00 2.42
C ALA A 121 22.17 15.68 1.63
N ASN A 122 21.16 14.82 1.75
CA ASN A 122 21.11 13.48 1.12
C ASN A 122 22.25 12.54 1.53
N SER A 123 22.86 12.77 2.69
CA SER A 123 23.82 11.83 3.27
C SER A 123 23.15 10.54 3.74
N ARG A 124 23.96 9.53 4.10
CA ARG A 124 23.42 8.29 4.70
C ARG A 124 22.69 8.62 6.01
N SER A 125 21.48 8.10 6.15
CA SER A 125 20.70 8.31 7.37
C SER A 125 21.41 7.72 8.60
N PRO A 126 21.57 8.49 9.69
CA PRO A 126 22.11 7.96 10.95
C PRO A 126 21.26 6.82 11.51
N VAL A 127 19.94 6.83 11.24
CA VAL A 127 19.03 5.74 11.62
C VAL A 127 19.38 4.45 10.87
N TRP A 128 19.63 4.51 9.56
CA TRP A 128 20.02 3.31 8.80
C TRP A 128 21.33 2.70 9.29
N THR A 129 22.28 3.55 9.69
CA THR A 129 23.54 3.08 10.31
C THR A 129 23.27 2.31 11.59
N LYS A 130 22.39 2.80 12.47
CA LYS A 130 22.00 2.09 13.70
C LYS A 130 21.26 0.78 13.44
N LEU A 131 20.53 0.70 12.33
CA LEU A 131 19.78 -0.48 11.92
C LEU A 131 20.60 -1.48 11.11
N HIS A 132 21.88 -1.19 10.83
CA HIS A 132 22.71 -1.95 9.89
C HIS A 132 22.04 -2.11 8.50
N TYR A 133 21.16 -1.17 8.17
CA TYR A 133 20.43 -1.18 6.91
C TYR A 133 21.29 -0.53 5.83
N PRO A 134 21.49 -1.17 4.66
CA PRO A 134 22.35 -0.63 3.60
C PRO A 134 21.82 0.68 3.01
N GLY A 135 20.50 0.90 3.05
CA GLY A 135 19.87 2.05 2.43
C GLY A 135 19.22 1.70 1.08
N PRO A 136 18.90 2.71 0.26
CA PRO A 136 18.46 2.52 -1.11
C PRO A 136 19.57 1.87 -1.96
N LEU A 137 19.16 1.25 -3.06
CA LEU A 137 20.05 0.61 -4.03
C LEU A 137 20.78 1.64 -4.90
N GLY A 138 20.22 2.85 -5.02
CA GLY A 138 20.66 3.87 -5.95
C GLY A 138 20.03 3.71 -7.33
N ALA A 139 20.27 4.69 -8.20
CA ALA A 139 19.73 4.65 -9.55
C ALA A 139 20.27 3.42 -10.32
N PRO A 140 19.41 2.60 -10.92
CA PRO A 140 19.84 1.47 -11.74
C PRO A 140 20.74 1.94 -12.90
N THR A 141 21.75 1.14 -13.23
CA THR A 141 22.73 1.46 -14.28
C THR A 141 22.32 0.97 -15.68
N HIS A 142 21.22 0.23 -15.79
CA HIS A 142 20.75 -0.35 -17.06
C HIS A 142 19.83 0.61 -17.82
N THR A 143 19.91 0.57 -19.15
CA THR A 143 19.05 1.34 -20.04
C THR A 143 17.60 0.86 -19.93
N PRO A 144 16.62 1.74 -19.68
CA PRO A 144 15.24 1.35 -19.48
C PRO A 144 14.64 0.73 -20.74
N SER A 145 13.87 -0.35 -20.59
CA SER A 145 13.02 -0.88 -21.65
C SER A 145 11.66 -0.18 -21.57
N GLN A 146 11.57 1.07 -22.03
CA GLN A 146 10.29 1.78 -22.06
C GLN A 146 9.36 1.13 -23.09
N LYS A 147 8.51 0.20 -22.62
CA LYS A 147 7.54 -0.51 -23.46
C LYS A 147 6.21 0.22 -23.60
N VAL A 148 5.99 1.25 -22.79
CA VAL A 148 4.76 2.04 -22.77
C VAL A 148 5.11 3.51 -22.79
N LEU A 149 4.54 4.24 -23.77
CA LEU A 149 4.67 5.69 -23.88
C LEU A 149 3.34 6.34 -23.51
N PRO A 150 3.15 6.77 -22.24
CA PRO A 150 1.89 7.36 -21.82
C PRO A 150 1.75 8.82 -22.26
N LEU A 151 0.52 9.23 -22.49
CA LEU A 151 0.11 10.59 -22.78
C LEU A 151 -0.05 11.40 -21.48
N ARG A 152 0.35 12.66 -21.55
CA ARG A 152 0.11 13.69 -20.52
C ARG A 152 -0.46 14.91 -21.21
N PHE A 153 -1.46 15.52 -20.59
CA PHE A 153 -2.09 16.73 -21.09
C PHE A 153 -1.86 17.88 -20.12
N ASP A 154 -1.55 19.04 -20.66
CA ASP A 154 -1.34 20.32 -19.98
C ASP A 154 -2.42 21.35 -20.34
N ARG A 155 -3.53 20.85 -20.88
CA ARG A 155 -4.66 21.64 -21.38
C ARG A 155 -5.94 20.82 -21.37
N ASP A 156 -7.05 21.54 -21.41
CA ASP A 156 -8.39 20.98 -21.56
C ASP A 156 -8.45 20.08 -22.80
N THR A 157 -8.91 18.86 -22.62
CA THR A 157 -8.81 17.82 -23.65
C THR A 157 -10.11 17.05 -23.79
N THR A 158 -10.52 16.75 -25.03
CA THR A 158 -11.61 15.83 -25.33
C THR A 158 -11.13 14.73 -26.28
N LEU A 159 -11.39 13.48 -25.93
CA LEU A 159 -11.06 12.29 -26.72
C LEU A 159 -12.33 11.49 -27.00
N THR A 160 -12.31 10.71 -28.08
CA THR A 160 -13.32 9.69 -28.38
C THR A 160 -12.62 8.34 -28.54
N CYS A 161 -13.26 7.26 -28.10
CA CYS A 161 -12.79 5.89 -28.23
C CYS A 161 -13.97 4.90 -28.25
N ASP A 162 -13.72 3.62 -28.55
CA ASP A 162 -14.72 2.57 -28.34
C ASP A 162 -14.87 2.27 -26.85
N VAL A 163 -13.75 2.08 -26.14
CA VAL A 163 -13.75 1.69 -24.72
C VAL A 163 -12.83 2.61 -23.90
N CYS A 164 -13.41 3.21 -22.85
CA CYS A 164 -12.63 3.92 -21.83
C CYS A 164 -12.47 3.04 -20.59
N ILE A 165 -11.24 2.78 -20.19
CA ILE A 165 -10.88 1.97 -19.02
C ILE A 165 -10.34 2.89 -17.94
N VAL A 166 -10.96 2.89 -16.76
CA VAL A 166 -10.53 3.70 -15.62
C VAL A 166 -9.72 2.85 -14.65
N GLY A 167 -8.43 3.11 -14.55
CA GLY A 167 -7.45 2.37 -13.73
C GLY A 167 -6.64 1.38 -14.57
N SER A 168 -5.32 1.37 -14.35
CA SER A 168 -4.36 0.58 -15.15
C SER A 168 -3.81 -0.65 -14.42
N GLY A 169 -4.40 -1.02 -13.28
CA GLY A 169 -4.00 -2.16 -12.45
C GLY A 169 -4.26 -3.53 -13.12
N ALA A 170 -4.25 -4.61 -12.33
CA ALA A 170 -4.40 -5.99 -12.82
C ALA A 170 -5.61 -6.18 -13.77
N GLY A 171 -6.80 -5.73 -13.35
CA GLY A 171 -8.01 -5.84 -14.17
C GLY A 171 -7.99 -4.92 -15.39
N GLY A 172 -7.63 -3.64 -15.20
CA GLY A 172 -7.67 -2.64 -16.26
C GLY A 172 -6.62 -2.85 -17.34
N GLY A 173 -5.40 -3.23 -16.95
CA GLY A 173 -4.34 -3.59 -17.88
C GLY A 173 -4.70 -4.81 -18.73
N THR A 174 -5.21 -5.88 -18.10
CA THR A 174 -5.66 -7.09 -18.82
C THR A 174 -6.78 -6.76 -19.81
N ALA A 175 -7.80 -6.01 -19.38
CA ALA A 175 -8.88 -5.58 -20.25
C ALA A 175 -8.37 -4.74 -21.43
N ALA A 176 -7.44 -3.81 -21.18
CA ALA A 176 -6.84 -3.00 -22.24
C ALA A 176 -6.11 -3.86 -23.28
N GLY A 177 -5.28 -4.80 -22.83
CA GLY A 177 -4.52 -5.69 -23.72
C GLY A 177 -5.43 -6.54 -24.60
N VAL A 178 -6.45 -7.17 -24.01
CA VAL A 178 -7.40 -8.02 -24.75
C VAL A 178 -8.24 -7.20 -25.75
N LEU A 179 -8.79 -6.06 -25.34
CA LEU A 179 -9.68 -5.25 -26.18
C LEU A 179 -8.92 -4.55 -27.31
N ALA A 180 -7.72 -4.04 -27.04
CA ALA A 180 -6.89 -3.43 -28.07
C ALA A 180 -6.41 -4.47 -29.09
N ALA A 181 -6.01 -5.67 -28.64
CA ALA A 181 -5.65 -6.77 -29.54
C ALA A 181 -6.83 -7.23 -30.42
N ALA A 182 -8.07 -7.05 -29.96
CA ALA A 182 -9.27 -7.27 -30.75
C ALA A 182 -9.59 -6.13 -31.75
N GLY A 183 -8.74 -5.10 -31.83
CA GLY A 183 -8.86 -3.99 -32.78
C GLY A 183 -9.76 -2.84 -32.33
N LEU A 184 -10.15 -2.78 -31.06
CA LEU A 184 -10.95 -1.67 -30.53
C LEU A 184 -10.07 -0.46 -30.21
N ASP A 185 -10.60 0.75 -30.41
CA ASP A 185 -9.95 1.97 -29.93
C ASP A 185 -10.12 2.09 -28.40
N VAL A 186 -9.02 1.89 -27.67
CA VAL A 186 -9.00 1.86 -26.21
C VAL A 186 -8.27 3.08 -25.65
N ALA A 187 -8.92 3.76 -24.70
CA ALA A 187 -8.28 4.77 -23.84
C ALA A 187 -8.22 4.27 -22.39
N VAL A 188 -7.05 4.34 -21.76
CA VAL A 188 -6.84 3.99 -20.35
C VAL A 188 -6.54 5.25 -19.54
N LEU A 189 -7.27 5.48 -18.45
CA LEU A 189 -7.06 6.58 -17.53
C LEU A 189 -6.39 6.09 -16.24
N GLU A 190 -5.22 6.62 -15.91
CA GLU A 190 -4.50 6.35 -14.66
C GLU A 190 -4.28 7.65 -13.88
N ALA A 191 -4.65 7.66 -12.60
CA ALA A 191 -4.49 8.82 -11.73
C ALA A 191 -3.03 9.03 -11.30
N GLY A 192 -2.26 7.95 -11.19
CA GLY A 192 -0.85 7.96 -10.80
C GLY A 192 0.13 8.31 -11.92
N GLY A 193 1.42 8.40 -11.56
CA GLY A 193 2.52 8.61 -12.50
C GLY A 193 2.96 7.35 -13.23
N HIS A 194 3.81 7.51 -14.25
CA HIS A 194 4.50 6.41 -14.92
C HIS A 194 5.95 6.35 -14.42
N TYR A 195 6.37 5.15 -14.03
CA TYR A 195 7.70 4.83 -13.55
C TYR A 195 8.13 3.50 -14.17
N ASP A 196 9.37 3.41 -14.60
CA ASP A 196 9.97 2.21 -15.19
C ASP A 196 11.15 1.73 -14.33
N ASP A 197 11.80 0.65 -14.75
CA ASP A 197 12.87 -0.01 -14.01
C ASP A 197 13.95 0.96 -13.52
N ALA A 198 14.34 1.94 -14.35
CA ALA A 198 15.34 2.95 -14.06
C ALA A 198 14.92 3.97 -12.98
N ASP A 199 13.62 4.09 -12.68
CA ASP A 199 13.11 4.98 -11.63
C ASP A 199 13.14 4.29 -10.25
N PHE A 200 13.31 2.97 -10.20
CA PHE A 200 13.26 2.16 -8.98
C PHE A 200 14.62 2.10 -8.29
N ASP A 201 14.89 3.09 -7.45
CA ASP A 201 16.14 3.26 -6.69
C ASP A 201 16.17 2.49 -5.35
N GLY A 202 15.10 1.77 -5.02
CA GLY A 202 14.93 1.07 -3.74
C GLY A 202 14.75 2.00 -2.53
N ALA A 203 14.58 3.31 -2.75
CA ALA A 203 14.37 4.26 -1.66
C ALA A 203 12.92 4.19 -1.16
N GLN A 204 12.77 3.84 0.11
CA GLN A 204 11.46 3.69 0.75
C GLN A 204 10.65 4.99 0.69
N TYR A 205 11.26 6.14 1.04
CA TYR A 205 10.57 7.42 1.09
C TYR A 205 9.99 7.84 -0.27
N THR A 206 10.81 7.83 -1.33
CA THR A 206 10.36 8.23 -2.66
C THR A 206 9.51 7.15 -3.31
N GLY A 207 9.78 5.86 -3.05
CA GLY A 207 8.98 4.73 -3.54
C GLY A 207 7.55 4.76 -3.02
N PHE A 208 7.36 4.95 -1.70
CA PHE A 208 6.03 5.13 -1.12
C PHE A 208 5.31 6.35 -1.72
N GLY A 209 5.98 7.51 -1.77
CA GLY A 209 5.39 8.73 -2.32
C GLY A 209 4.99 8.66 -3.79
N ARG A 210 5.73 7.89 -4.61
CA ARG A 210 5.48 7.73 -6.05
C ARG A 210 4.46 6.63 -6.38
N LEU A 211 4.54 5.50 -5.69
CA LEU A 211 3.90 4.26 -6.13
C LEU A 211 2.65 3.88 -5.34
N TYR A 212 2.45 4.44 -4.14
CA TYR A 212 1.37 4.04 -3.24
C TYR A 212 0.32 5.14 -3.08
N TRP A 213 -0.94 4.73 -3.05
CA TRP A 213 -2.05 5.60 -2.69
C TRP A 213 -1.84 6.16 -1.28
N GLN A 214 -1.96 7.49 -1.15
CA GLN A 214 -1.66 8.24 0.08
C GLN A 214 -0.26 7.98 0.65
N GLY A 215 0.73 7.66 -0.20
CA GLY A 215 2.10 7.37 0.26
C GLY A 215 2.19 6.13 1.16
N GLY A 216 1.23 5.19 1.05
CA GLY A 216 1.15 4.02 1.92
C GLY A 216 0.55 4.30 3.31
N GLY A 217 0.07 5.53 3.55
CA GLY A 217 -0.58 5.94 4.80
C GLY A 217 -2.07 5.60 4.91
N ALA A 218 -2.69 5.09 3.83
CA ALA A 218 -4.11 4.75 3.82
C ALA A 218 -4.43 3.66 4.86
N ALA A 219 -5.59 3.79 5.51
CA ALA A 219 -6.02 2.89 6.57
C ALA A 219 -7.56 2.90 6.69
N THR A 220 -8.08 1.96 7.48
CA THR A 220 -9.45 2.04 8.00
C THR A 220 -9.63 3.27 8.89
N VAL A 221 -10.87 3.73 9.05
CA VAL A 221 -11.19 4.95 9.83
C VAL A 221 -10.66 4.93 11.28
N ASP A 222 -10.52 3.77 11.88
CA ASP A 222 -10.01 3.55 13.23
C ASP A 222 -8.50 3.26 13.27
N HIS A 223 -7.84 3.24 12.11
CA HIS A 223 -6.44 2.89 11.89
C HIS A 223 -6.04 1.49 12.37
N SER A 224 -7.00 0.58 12.58
CA SER A 224 -6.73 -0.81 12.97
C SER A 224 -6.11 -1.62 11.84
N VAL A 225 -6.50 -1.36 10.58
CA VAL A 225 -5.94 -2.02 9.39
C VAL A 225 -5.32 -0.98 8.47
N GLY A 226 -4.05 -1.18 8.11
CA GLY A 226 -3.36 -0.41 7.07
C GLY A 226 -3.70 -0.94 5.68
N LEU A 227 -3.85 -0.04 4.71
CA LEU A 227 -4.27 -0.37 3.34
C LEU A 227 -3.15 0.04 2.38
N LEU A 228 -2.44 -0.95 1.83
CA LEU A 228 -1.43 -0.72 0.81
C LEU A 228 -2.05 -0.92 -0.58
N ALA A 229 -2.21 0.17 -1.32
CA ALA A 229 -2.74 0.15 -2.69
C ALA A 229 -1.78 0.91 -3.62
N GLY A 230 -1.56 0.38 -4.83
CA GLY A 230 -0.72 1.05 -5.83
C GLY A 230 -1.45 2.21 -6.50
N ALA A 231 -0.74 3.33 -6.71
CA ALA A 231 -1.22 4.54 -7.38
C ALA A 231 -0.20 5.04 -8.41
N CYS A 232 0.09 4.19 -9.39
CA CYS A 232 0.97 4.44 -10.52
C CYS A 232 0.47 3.63 -11.73
N LEU A 233 1.02 3.89 -12.92
CA LEU A 233 0.73 3.06 -14.09
C LEU A 233 1.10 1.60 -13.80
N GLY A 234 0.11 0.71 -13.88
CA GLY A 234 0.20 -0.70 -13.49
C GLY A 234 -0.35 -1.03 -12.10
N GLY A 235 -0.63 -0.01 -11.27
CA GLY A 235 -1.26 -0.11 -9.96
C GLY A 235 -0.55 -1.09 -9.01
N GLY A 236 -1.35 -1.90 -8.30
CA GLY A 236 -0.85 -2.90 -7.34
C GLY A 236 0.15 -3.92 -7.94
N THR A 237 0.14 -4.13 -9.25
CA THR A 237 1.06 -5.09 -9.90
C THR A 237 2.51 -4.62 -9.93
N VAL A 238 2.75 -3.31 -9.78
CA VAL A 238 4.09 -2.73 -9.69
C VAL A 238 4.68 -2.94 -8.29
N ILE A 239 3.86 -2.90 -7.25
CA ILE A 239 4.28 -2.89 -5.84
C ILE A 239 4.11 -4.24 -5.11
N ASN A 240 3.40 -5.22 -5.68
CA ASN A 240 3.20 -6.52 -5.01
C ASN A 240 4.48 -7.37 -4.99
N TYR A 241 4.43 -8.51 -4.30
CA TYR A 241 5.55 -9.45 -4.16
C TYR A 241 5.53 -10.60 -5.15
N THR A 242 4.84 -10.45 -6.29
CA THR A 242 4.83 -11.42 -7.41
C THR A 242 4.11 -12.75 -7.17
N THR A 243 3.63 -13.00 -5.96
CA THR A 243 2.81 -14.16 -5.62
C THR A 243 1.57 -14.26 -6.51
N SER A 244 1.42 -15.40 -7.18
CA SER A 244 0.49 -15.60 -8.29
C SER A 244 -0.21 -16.96 -8.19
N PHE A 245 -1.10 -17.10 -7.21
CA PHE A 245 -1.93 -18.29 -7.08
C PHE A 245 -3.02 -18.36 -8.15
N ARG A 246 -3.28 -19.57 -8.64
CA ARG A 246 -4.56 -19.86 -9.29
C ARG A 246 -5.66 -19.89 -8.24
N THR A 247 -6.85 -19.42 -8.58
CA THR A 247 -8.03 -19.54 -7.70
C THR A 247 -8.29 -21.03 -7.42
N PRO A 248 -8.24 -21.48 -6.16
CA PRO A 248 -8.47 -22.89 -5.82
C PRO A 248 -9.87 -23.38 -6.18
N ASP A 249 -10.02 -24.66 -6.53
CA ASP A 249 -11.28 -25.22 -7.02
C ASP A 249 -12.40 -25.26 -5.98
N ASP A 250 -12.06 -25.40 -4.69
CA ASP A 250 -13.02 -25.29 -3.58
C ASP A 250 -13.60 -23.88 -3.47
N ILE A 251 -12.77 -22.84 -3.67
CA ILE A 251 -13.21 -21.44 -3.73
C ILE A 251 -14.07 -21.17 -4.97
N ARG A 252 -13.68 -21.70 -6.12
CA ARG A 252 -14.48 -21.59 -7.36
C ARG A 252 -15.87 -22.21 -7.18
N SER A 253 -15.92 -23.37 -6.54
CA SER A 253 -17.16 -24.08 -6.23
C SER A 253 -18.02 -23.29 -5.25
N GLU A 254 -17.42 -22.69 -4.23
CA GLU A 254 -18.10 -21.80 -3.28
C GLU A 254 -18.75 -20.60 -3.99
N TRP A 255 -18.04 -19.93 -4.89
CA TRP A 255 -18.58 -18.80 -5.65
C TRP A 255 -19.67 -19.21 -6.64
N ALA A 256 -19.53 -20.38 -7.28
CA ALA A 256 -20.56 -20.93 -8.13
C ALA A 256 -21.85 -21.22 -7.35
N ALA A 257 -21.73 -21.83 -6.17
CA ALA A 257 -22.84 -22.10 -5.27
C ALA A 257 -23.50 -20.82 -4.74
N ALA A 258 -22.74 -19.72 -4.63
CA ALA A 258 -23.25 -18.39 -4.27
C ALA A 258 -24.03 -17.68 -5.40
N GLY A 259 -24.25 -18.33 -6.54
CA GLY A 259 -25.09 -17.82 -7.63
C GLY A 259 -24.33 -17.33 -8.86
N VAL A 260 -23.03 -17.62 -8.97
CA VAL A 260 -22.20 -17.23 -10.12
C VAL A 260 -21.56 -18.45 -10.78
N PRO A 261 -22.35 -19.33 -11.44
CA PRO A 261 -21.91 -20.64 -11.94
C PRO A 261 -20.78 -20.57 -12.98
N TRP A 262 -20.53 -19.39 -13.55
CA TRP A 262 -19.44 -19.15 -14.48
C TRP A 262 -18.05 -19.48 -13.89
N PHE A 263 -17.83 -19.35 -12.58
CA PHE A 263 -16.53 -19.63 -11.96
C PHE A 263 -16.07 -21.09 -12.07
N THR A 264 -17.00 -22.03 -12.23
CA THR A 264 -16.71 -23.46 -12.45
C THR A 264 -16.73 -23.84 -13.94
N SER A 265 -16.96 -22.89 -14.85
CA SER A 265 -17.00 -23.16 -16.28
C SER A 265 -15.60 -23.35 -16.88
N ASP A 266 -15.55 -24.03 -18.03
CA ASP A 266 -14.33 -24.16 -18.84
C ASP A 266 -13.82 -22.81 -19.35
N GLU A 267 -14.72 -21.85 -19.58
CA GLU A 267 -14.35 -20.51 -20.02
C GLU A 267 -13.53 -19.77 -18.96
N TYR A 268 -13.92 -19.88 -17.69
CA TYR A 268 -13.13 -19.33 -16.58
C TYR A 268 -11.77 -20.03 -16.47
N THR A 269 -11.73 -21.36 -16.62
CA THR A 269 -10.46 -22.12 -16.63
C THR A 269 -9.52 -21.62 -17.73
N ARG A 270 -10.01 -21.50 -18.97
CA ARG A 270 -9.23 -20.96 -20.10
C ARG A 270 -8.75 -19.53 -19.86
N SER A 271 -9.58 -18.71 -19.22
CA SER A 271 -9.21 -17.33 -18.85
C SER A 271 -8.08 -17.31 -17.83
N LEU A 272 -8.13 -18.16 -16.80
CA LEU A 272 -7.04 -18.32 -15.84
C LEU A 272 -5.76 -18.83 -16.52
N ASP A 273 -5.86 -19.79 -17.44
CA ASP A 273 -4.72 -20.30 -18.21
C ASP A 273 -4.06 -19.21 -19.04
N ALA A 274 -4.85 -18.43 -19.78
CA ALA A 274 -4.36 -17.32 -20.60
C ALA A 274 -3.64 -16.27 -19.75
N VAL A 275 -4.20 -15.91 -18.58
CA VAL A 275 -3.57 -14.96 -17.66
C VAL A 275 -2.28 -15.52 -17.08
N CYS A 276 -2.28 -16.77 -16.60
CA CYS A 276 -1.07 -17.39 -16.04
C CYS A 276 0.04 -17.51 -17.07
N ALA A 277 -0.31 -17.89 -18.30
CA ALA A 277 0.64 -17.98 -19.42
C ALA A 277 1.22 -16.60 -19.76
N ARG A 278 0.37 -15.57 -19.89
CA ARG A 278 0.84 -14.22 -20.25
C ARG A 278 1.71 -13.57 -19.17
N LEU A 279 1.38 -13.81 -17.90
CA LEU A 279 2.16 -13.35 -16.76
C LEU A 279 3.39 -14.23 -16.49
N GLN A 280 3.55 -15.33 -17.22
CA GLN A 280 4.60 -16.33 -17.04
C GLN A 280 4.70 -16.82 -15.59
N VAL A 281 3.56 -17.20 -15.00
CA VAL A 281 3.54 -17.75 -13.64
C VAL A 281 4.33 -19.05 -13.59
N ASN A 282 5.34 -19.13 -12.72
CA ASN A 282 6.26 -20.25 -12.61
C ASN A 282 6.84 -20.40 -11.19
N SER A 283 7.63 -21.45 -10.97
CA SER A 283 8.39 -21.72 -9.74
C SER A 283 9.91 -21.73 -9.97
N MET A 284 10.40 -21.31 -11.15
CA MET A 284 11.80 -21.40 -11.56
C MET A 284 12.71 -20.39 -10.87
N HIS A 285 12.14 -19.27 -10.42
CA HIS A 285 12.86 -18.23 -9.68
C HIS A 285 12.40 -18.25 -8.23
N ASN A 286 12.75 -19.28 -7.46
CA ASN A 286 12.18 -19.47 -6.14
C ASN A 286 13.18 -19.93 -5.06
N ARG A 287 14.39 -19.36 -5.10
CA ARG A 287 15.45 -19.58 -4.11
C ARG A 287 15.01 -19.06 -2.74
N VAL A 288 15.06 -19.92 -1.74
CA VAL A 288 14.66 -19.64 -0.37
C VAL A 288 15.66 -18.67 0.29
N SER A 289 15.16 -17.53 0.77
CA SER A 289 15.98 -16.52 1.47
C SER A 289 16.41 -17.00 2.87
N ALA A 290 17.39 -16.33 3.50
CA ALA A 290 17.81 -16.67 4.87
C ALA A 290 16.66 -16.62 5.87
N ARG A 291 15.79 -15.60 5.74
CA ARG A 291 14.54 -15.46 6.50
C ARG A 291 13.62 -16.67 6.32
N GLU A 292 13.44 -17.12 5.09
CA GLU A 292 12.52 -18.21 4.79
C GLU A 292 13.10 -19.57 5.15
N GLN A 293 14.42 -19.73 5.14
CA GLN A 293 15.07 -20.95 5.66
C GLN A 293 14.75 -21.15 7.15
N VAL A 294 14.70 -20.08 7.95
CA VAL A 294 14.29 -20.17 9.36
C VAL A 294 12.86 -20.70 9.48
N VAL A 295 11.94 -20.14 8.69
CA VAL A 295 10.54 -20.55 8.70
C VAL A 295 10.36 -21.96 8.17
N GLU A 296 11.07 -22.32 7.10
CA GLU A 296 11.08 -23.67 6.54
C GLU A 296 11.55 -24.69 7.57
N ARG A 297 12.64 -24.42 8.30
CA ARG A 297 13.11 -25.30 9.38
C ARG A 297 12.03 -25.49 10.44
N GLY A 298 11.37 -24.41 10.87
CA GLY A 298 10.29 -24.46 11.84
C GLY A 298 9.10 -25.29 11.35
N LEU A 299 8.63 -25.04 10.13
CA LEU A 299 7.53 -25.79 9.52
C LEU A 299 7.86 -27.28 9.37
N ARG A 300 9.06 -27.61 8.89
CA ARG A 300 9.51 -29.01 8.75
C ARG A 300 9.64 -29.72 10.09
N ALA A 301 10.17 -29.05 11.12
CA ALA A 301 10.27 -29.61 12.47
C ALA A 301 8.89 -29.93 13.08
N LEU A 302 7.87 -29.13 12.74
CA LEU A 302 6.48 -29.37 13.14
C LEU A 302 5.74 -30.39 12.26
N GLY A 303 6.35 -30.85 11.16
CA GLY A 303 5.69 -31.68 10.16
C GLY A 303 4.60 -30.95 9.38
N TRP A 304 4.66 -29.62 9.29
CA TRP A 304 3.67 -28.79 8.60
C TRP A 304 3.93 -28.69 7.10
N HIS A 305 2.88 -28.38 6.35
CA HIS A 305 2.96 -28.12 4.91
C HIS A 305 4.00 -27.03 4.58
N VAL A 306 4.86 -27.27 3.58
CA VAL A 306 5.74 -26.28 2.97
C VAL A 306 5.73 -26.49 1.46
N ALA A 307 5.45 -25.43 0.70
CA ALA A 307 5.52 -25.48 -0.76
C ALA A 307 6.18 -24.22 -1.34
N ALA A 308 6.68 -24.38 -2.57
CA ALA A 308 7.22 -23.29 -3.39
C ALA A 308 6.10 -22.34 -3.83
N MET A 309 6.29 -21.04 -3.66
CA MET A 309 5.34 -20.03 -4.08
C MET A 309 5.34 -19.88 -5.62
N PRO A 310 4.16 -19.90 -6.28
CA PRO A 310 4.07 -19.55 -7.69
C PRO A 310 4.22 -18.04 -7.89
N ARG A 311 5.06 -17.64 -8.86
CA ARG A 311 5.47 -16.25 -9.07
C ARG A 311 5.44 -15.82 -10.54
N ASN A 312 5.09 -14.56 -10.81
CA ASN A 312 5.10 -13.98 -12.16
C ASN A 312 6.40 -13.19 -12.43
N VAL A 313 7.53 -13.90 -12.50
CA VAL A 313 8.86 -13.30 -12.73
C VAL A 313 9.63 -14.03 -13.83
N VAL A 314 10.44 -13.27 -14.57
CA VAL A 314 11.27 -13.77 -15.67
C VAL A 314 12.65 -13.14 -15.56
N GLY A 315 13.71 -13.96 -15.51
CA GLY A 315 15.07 -13.44 -15.39
C GLY A 315 15.37 -12.80 -14.03
N CYS A 316 14.68 -13.23 -12.96
CA CYS A 316 14.97 -12.76 -11.62
C CYS A 316 16.25 -13.42 -11.10
N ASP A 317 17.27 -12.62 -10.83
CA ASP A 317 18.58 -13.07 -10.36
C ASP A 317 18.59 -13.53 -8.90
N GLN A 318 17.59 -13.12 -8.09
CA GLN A 318 17.33 -13.53 -6.69
C GLN A 318 18.45 -13.24 -5.67
N ASP A 319 19.53 -12.61 -6.11
CA ASP A 319 20.79 -12.56 -5.38
C ASP A 319 21.21 -11.14 -5.00
N LYS A 320 21.39 -10.26 -5.99
CA LYS A 320 22.14 -9.01 -5.75
C LYS A 320 21.27 -7.85 -5.29
N ILE A 321 20.02 -7.78 -5.76
CA ILE A 321 19.14 -6.60 -5.64
C ILE A 321 17.69 -6.99 -5.22
N CYS A 322 17.47 -8.26 -4.85
CA CYS A 322 16.14 -8.74 -4.45
C CYS A 322 15.75 -8.30 -3.03
N GLY A 323 14.45 -8.24 -2.74
CA GLY A 323 13.88 -7.74 -1.48
C GLY A 323 13.10 -6.43 -1.62
N TYR A 324 13.41 -5.63 -2.64
CA TYR A 324 12.89 -4.28 -2.82
C TYR A 324 11.60 -4.19 -3.66
N CYS A 325 10.95 -5.30 -3.99
CA CYS A 325 9.85 -5.31 -4.97
C CYS A 325 8.63 -4.45 -4.58
N GLY A 326 8.49 -4.08 -3.30
CA GLY A 326 7.51 -3.08 -2.84
C GLY A 326 7.72 -1.71 -3.47
N PHE A 327 8.95 -1.37 -3.85
CA PHE A 327 9.33 -0.06 -4.38
C PHE A 327 9.61 -0.11 -5.89
N GLY A 328 9.03 -1.09 -6.58
CA GLY A 328 9.32 -1.41 -7.98
C GLY A 328 10.47 -2.40 -8.13
N CYS A 329 10.60 -3.00 -9.32
CA CYS A 329 11.62 -4.01 -9.60
C CYS A 329 12.71 -3.42 -10.50
N SER A 330 13.83 -2.99 -9.92
CA SER A 330 14.96 -2.39 -10.67
C SER A 330 15.63 -3.35 -11.66
N ILE A 331 15.55 -4.67 -11.40
CA ILE A 331 16.01 -5.72 -12.32
C ILE A 331 15.09 -5.83 -13.55
N GLY A 332 13.84 -5.41 -13.40
CA GLY A 332 12.85 -5.54 -14.44
C GLY A 332 12.28 -6.94 -14.65
N ALA A 333 12.54 -7.88 -13.73
CA ALA A 333 12.08 -9.26 -13.84
C ALA A 333 10.57 -9.45 -13.59
N LYS A 334 9.94 -8.54 -12.81
CA LYS A 334 8.53 -8.62 -12.43
C LYS A 334 7.62 -8.43 -13.64
N GLN A 335 6.75 -9.40 -13.91
CA GLN A 335 5.74 -9.33 -14.98
C GLN A 335 4.50 -8.55 -14.54
N SER A 336 4.68 -7.28 -14.18
CA SER A 336 3.58 -6.34 -13.89
C SER A 336 2.73 -6.07 -15.13
N THR A 337 1.55 -5.47 -14.98
CA THR A 337 0.71 -5.11 -16.14
C THR A 337 1.43 -4.13 -17.08
N THR A 338 2.31 -3.26 -16.57
CA THR A 338 3.15 -2.38 -17.41
C THR A 338 4.06 -3.12 -18.37
N LYS A 339 4.58 -4.28 -17.98
CA LYS A 339 5.46 -5.10 -18.84
C LYS A 339 4.72 -6.14 -19.66
N THR A 340 3.48 -6.42 -19.28
CA THR A 340 2.64 -7.43 -19.88
C THR A 340 1.53 -6.77 -20.70
N TRP A 341 0.31 -6.77 -20.17
CA TRP A 341 -0.89 -6.39 -20.91
C TRP A 341 -0.96 -4.92 -21.35
N LEU A 342 -0.42 -3.97 -20.58
CA LEU A 342 -0.38 -2.57 -21.00
C LEU A 342 0.64 -2.32 -22.10
N ALA A 343 1.76 -3.06 -22.09
CA ALA A 343 2.72 -3.03 -23.19
C ALA A 343 2.07 -3.58 -24.47
N ASP A 344 1.33 -4.69 -24.36
CA ASP A 344 0.59 -5.25 -25.50
C ASP A 344 -0.49 -4.28 -26.01
N ALA A 345 -1.26 -3.69 -25.09
CA ALA A 345 -2.29 -2.71 -25.43
C ALA A 345 -1.68 -1.50 -26.16
N HIS A 346 -0.56 -0.97 -25.66
CA HIS A 346 0.14 0.15 -26.28
C HIS A 346 0.67 -0.21 -27.67
N ALA A 347 1.27 -1.39 -27.84
CA ALA A 347 1.73 -1.88 -29.14
C ALA A 347 0.57 -2.07 -30.14
N ALA A 348 -0.62 -2.40 -29.65
CA ALA A 348 -1.86 -2.48 -30.43
C ALA A 348 -2.55 -1.12 -30.65
N GLY A 349 -1.96 -0.01 -30.20
CA GLY A 349 -2.46 1.35 -30.44
C GLY A 349 -3.31 1.97 -29.33
N ALA A 350 -3.46 1.32 -28.17
CA ALA A 350 -4.18 1.90 -27.04
C ALA A 350 -3.52 3.18 -26.53
N ARG A 351 -4.35 4.19 -26.21
CA ARG A 351 -3.91 5.46 -25.63
C ARG A 351 -3.96 5.39 -24.12
N ILE A 352 -2.82 5.55 -23.47
CA ILE A 352 -2.70 5.44 -22.01
C ILE A 352 -2.41 6.82 -21.44
N LEU A 353 -3.33 7.37 -20.65
CA LEU A 353 -3.22 8.68 -20.02
C LEU A 353 -2.82 8.50 -18.56
N VAL A 354 -1.74 9.15 -18.13
CA VAL A 354 -1.26 9.13 -16.74
C VAL A 354 -1.47 10.48 -16.07
N GLY A 355 -1.43 10.53 -14.74
CA GLY A 355 -1.74 11.75 -13.98
C GLY A 355 -3.15 12.28 -14.26
N THR A 356 -4.07 11.41 -14.70
CA THR A 356 -5.42 11.77 -15.16
C THR A 356 -6.45 11.02 -14.30
N ARG A 357 -7.03 11.73 -13.33
CA ARG A 357 -7.96 11.15 -12.35
C ARG A 357 -9.39 11.26 -12.85
N ALA A 358 -10.06 10.12 -13.01
CA ALA A 358 -11.50 10.07 -13.27
C ALA A 358 -12.31 10.58 -12.07
N GLU A 359 -13.19 11.54 -12.32
CA GLU A 359 -14.09 12.09 -11.30
C GLU A 359 -15.50 11.51 -11.40
N ARG A 360 -15.99 11.28 -12.63
CA ARG A 360 -17.37 10.85 -12.88
C ARG A 360 -17.52 10.13 -14.21
N VAL A 361 -18.37 9.09 -14.23
CA VAL A 361 -18.88 8.47 -15.45
C VAL A 361 -20.05 9.30 -15.97
N LEU A 362 -20.02 9.62 -17.26
CA LEU A 362 -21.10 10.31 -17.96
C LEU A 362 -22.21 9.32 -18.31
N ILE A 363 -23.38 9.47 -17.71
CA ILE A 363 -24.51 8.56 -17.90
C ILE A 363 -25.71 9.35 -18.45
N LYS A 364 -26.33 8.84 -19.52
CA LYS A 364 -27.59 9.36 -20.06
C LYS A 364 -28.60 8.22 -20.08
N GLY A 365 -29.70 8.38 -19.33
CA GLY A 365 -30.65 7.29 -19.10
C GLY A 365 -29.95 6.11 -18.40
N SER A 366 -29.95 4.94 -19.04
CA SER A 366 -29.29 3.72 -18.55
C SER A 366 -27.93 3.45 -19.18
N THR A 367 -27.41 4.34 -20.02
CA THR A 367 -26.19 4.10 -20.83
C THR A 367 -25.04 5.01 -20.41
N ALA A 368 -23.86 4.42 -20.22
CA ALA A 368 -22.62 5.17 -20.03
C ALA A 368 -22.08 5.65 -21.39
N HIS A 369 -21.68 6.92 -21.47
CA HIS A 369 -21.21 7.56 -22.71
C HIS A 369 -19.80 8.12 -22.62
N GLY A 370 -19.12 7.95 -21.48
CA GLY A 370 -17.78 8.46 -21.29
C GLY A 370 -17.43 8.70 -19.83
N VAL A 371 -16.31 9.38 -19.64
CA VAL A 371 -15.73 9.70 -18.34
C VAL A 371 -15.25 11.15 -18.35
N GLU A 372 -15.60 11.88 -17.30
CA GLU A 372 -14.97 13.14 -16.93
C GLU A 372 -13.81 12.87 -15.97
N ALA A 373 -12.67 13.45 -16.27
CA ALA A 373 -11.44 13.33 -15.53
C ALA A 373 -10.72 14.69 -15.45
N TYR A 374 -9.70 14.77 -14.60
CA TYR A 374 -8.83 15.94 -14.52
C TYR A 374 -7.38 15.51 -14.50
N THR A 375 -6.52 16.30 -15.13
CA THR A 375 -5.07 16.14 -14.98
C THR A 375 -4.63 16.53 -13.57
N ARG A 376 -3.40 16.18 -13.20
CA ARG A 376 -2.82 16.56 -11.90
C ARG A 376 -2.77 18.08 -11.71
N GLU A 377 -2.60 18.82 -12.79
CA GLU A 377 -2.56 20.28 -12.86
C GLU A 377 -3.97 20.91 -12.85
N GLY A 378 -5.02 20.08 -12.94
CA GLY A 378 -6.41 20.52 -12.85
C GLY A 378 -7.09 20.79 -14.19
N HIS A 379 -6.49 20.40 -15.32
CA HIS A 379 -7.14 20.54 -16.63
C HIS A 379 -8.24 19.50 -16.83
N PRO A 380 -9.46 19.89 -17.23
CA PRO A 380 -10.52 18.96 -17.59
C PRO A 380 -10.13 18.03 -18.75
N VAL A 381 -10.43 16.74 -18.61
CA VAL A 381 -10.29 15.72 -19.65
C VAL A 381 -11.62 15.00 -19.79
N THR A 382 -12.23 15.05 -20.97
CA THR A 382 -13.45 14.29 -21.29
C THR A 382 -13.12 13.18 -22.27
N VAL A 383 -13.38 11.93 -21.90
CA VAL A 383 -13.28 10.79 -22.82
C VAL A 383 -14.67 10.28 -23.15
N ARG A 384 -15.13 10.53 -24.38
CA ARG A 384 -16.37 9.94 -24.91
C ARG A 384 -16.10 8.51 -25.32
N ALA A 385 -16.95 7.59 -24.90
CA ALA A 385 -16.77 6.16 -25.15
C ALA A 385 -18.10 5.45 -25.33
N ARG A 386 -18.09 4.36 -26.11
CA ARG A 386 -19.26 3.49 -26.28
C ARG A 386 -19.44 2.54 -25.10
N ALA A 387 -18.34 2.18 -24.45
CA ALA A 387 -18.33 1.43 -23.20
C ALA A 387 -17.32 2.01 -22.21
N VAL A 388 -17.60 1.84 -20.91
CA VAL A 388 -16.72 2.25 -19.83
C VAL A 388 -16.45 1.06 -18.90
N ILE A 389 -15.19 0.78 -18.62
CA ILE A 389 -14.76 -0.26 -17.68
C ILE A 389 -14.17 0.41 -16.45
N LEU A 390 -14.71 0.14 -15.26
CA LEU A 390 -14.19 0.65 -14.00
C LEU A 390 -13.27 -0.38 -13.34
N ALA A 391 -11.97 -0.11 -13.39
CA ALA A 391 -10.91 -0.95 -12.86
C ALA A 391 -10.02 -0.19 -11.85
N ALA A 392 -10.60 0.75 -11.09
CA ALA A 392 -9.90 1.58 -10.12
C ALA A 392 -9.60 0.85 -8.77
N GLY A 393 -9.87 -0.45 -8.69
CA GLY A 393 -9.68 -1.27 -7.48
C GLY A 393 -10.84 -1.19 -6.49
N ALA A 394 -10.81 -2.07 -5.49
CA ALA A 394 -11.92 -2.30 -4.55
C ALA A 394 -12.33 -1.05 -3.72
N ILE A 395 -11.44 -0.07 -3.59
CA ILE A 395 -11.69 1.16 -2.83
C ILE A 395 -12.18 2.30 -3.73
N GLN A 396 -11.51 2.55 -4.86
CA GLN A 396 -11.83 3.71 -5.70
C GLN A 396 -12.95 3.45 -6.71
N THR A 397 -13.17 2.21 -7.14
CA THR A 397 -14.32 1.87 -8.01
C THR A 397 -15.67 2.22 -7.36
N PRO A 398 -16.00 1.78 -6.13
CA PRO A 398 -17.27 2.19 -5.51
C PRO A 398 -17.34 3.69 -5.27
N ALA A 399 -16.23 4.36 -4.96
CA ALA A 399 -16.20 5.81 -4.81
C ALA A 399 -16.58 6.54 -6.11
N LEU A 400 -16.01 6.11 -7.23
CA LEU A 400 -16.34 6.65 -8.55
C LEU A 400 -17.80 6.37 -8.94
N LEU A 401 -18.32 5.18 -8.62
CA LEU A 401 -19.74 4.85 -8.85
C LEU A 401 -20.67 5.78 -8.06
N PHE A 402 -20.36 6.04 -6.78
CA PHE A 402 -21.12 7.00 -5.97
C PHE A 402 -21.04 8.43 -6.53
N ARG A 403 -19.84 8.91 -6.90
CA ARG A 403 -19.68 10.24 -7.53
C ARG A 403 -20.39 10.36 -8.87
N SER A 404 -20.63 9.24 -9.54
CA SER A 404 -21.40 9.14 -10.79
C SER A 404 -22.91 9.06 -10.59
N GLY A 405 -23.39 9.12 -9.34
CA GLY A 405 -24.81 9.17 -9.01
C GLY A 405 -25.50 7.79 -8.97
N LEU A 406 -24.76 6.69 -9.07
CA LEU A 406 -25.36 5.35 -8.94
C LEU A 406 -25.72 5.05 -7.49
N ARG A 407 -26.87 4.40 -7.28
CA ARG A 407 -27.49 4.20 -5.95
C ARG A 407 -27.80 2.73 -5.62
N ASN A 408 -27.20 1.78 -6.33
CA ASN A 408 -27.38 0.35 -6.01
C ASN A 408 -26.89 0.05 -4.58
N ILE A 409 -27.68 -0.71 -3.82
CA ILE A 409 -27.44 -0.98 -2.39
C ILE A 409 -26.14 -1.75 -2.11
N HIS A 410 -25.59 -2.43 -3.11
CA HIS A 410 -24.35 -3.20 -3.02
C HIS A 410 -23.10 -2.35 -3.29
N ILE A 411 -23.23 -1.14 -3.85
CA ILE A 411 -22.08 -0.27 -4.09
C ILE A 411 -21.42 0.07 -2.75
N GLY A 412 -20.12 -0.18 -2.66
CA GLY A 412 -19.33 0.03 -1.45
C GLY A 412 -19.58 -1.00 -0.34
N ARG A 413 -20.41 -2.02 -0.54
CA ARG A 413 -20.57 -3.13 0.41
C ARG A 413 -19.65 -4.30 0.06
N ASN A 414 -19.60 -5.29 0.95
CA ASN A 414 -18.86 -6.54 0.75
C ASN A 414 -17.36 -6.34 0.48
N LEU A 415 -16.74 -5.36 1.16
CA LEU A 415 -15.28 -5.19 1.09
C LEU A 415 -14.60 -6.28 1.93
N HIS A 416 -14.02 -7.26 1.28
CA HIS A 416 -13.15 -8.24 1.90
C HIS A 416 -11.70 -7.79 1.83
N LEU A 417 -10.96 -8.04 2.91
CA LEU A 417 -9.52 -7.84 3.02
C LEU A 417 -8.85 -9.20 3.32
N HIS A 418 -7.53 -9.26 3.25
CA HIS A 418 -6.78 -10.32 3.93
C HIS A 418 -6.10 -9.68 5.15
N PRO A 419 -6.75 -9.67 6.33
CA PRO A 419 -6.13 -9.15 7.53
C PRO A 419 -4.85 -9.92 7.82
N VAL A 420 -3.74 -9.19 7.97
CA VAL A 420 -2.44 -9.79 8.24
C VAL A 420 -2.00 -9.41 9.64
N THR A 421 -1.82 -10.42 10.48
CA THR A 421 -1.08 -10.29 11.73
C THR A 421 0.31 -10.86 11.51
N VAL A 422 1.32 -10.32 12.20
CA VAL A 422 2.69 -10.81 12.08
C VAL A 422 3.22 -11.19 13.45
N VAL A 423 3.79 -12.39 13.52
CA VAL A 423 4.57 -12.85 14.68
C VAL A 423 6.04 -12.71 14.35
N TRP A 424 6.78 -12.08 15.28
CA TRP A 424 8.20 -11.79 15.11
C TRP A 424 9.04 -12.69 16.01
N GLY A 425 10.07 -13.30 15.45
CA GLY A 425 11.15 -13.95 16.19
C GLY A 425 12.43 -13.14 16.04
N VAL A 426 13.16 -12.94 17.15
CA VAL A 426 14.52 -12.41 17.15
C VAL A 426 15.47 -13.60 17.17
N MET A 427 16.29 -13.74 16.13
CA MET A 427 17.25 -14.83 16.00
C MET A 427 18.59 -14.46 16.65
N ASP A 428 19.41 -15.46 16.96
CA ASP A 428 20.78 -15.23 17.42
C ASP A 428 21.67 -14.83 16.23
N GLU A 429 21.46 -15.46 15.08
CA GLU A 429 22.13 -15.14 13.83
C GLU A 429 21.62 -13.86 13.15
N GLU A 430 22.47 -13.24 12.34
CA GLU A 430 22.07 -12.14 11.46
C GLU A 430 21.26 -12.68 10.27
N ILE A 431 20.08 -12.10 10.05
CA ILE A 431 19.10 -12.53 9.03
C ILE A 431 19.01 -11.56 7.85
N ARG A 432 19.18 -10.25 8.09
CA ARG A 432 19.01 -9.16 7.11
C ARG A 432 17.69 -9.28 6.34
N PRO A 433 16.55 -9.05 7.02
CA PRO A 433 15.25 -9.40 6.45
C PRO A 433 14.79 -8.57 5.25
N TRP A 434 15.57 -7.59 4.81
CA TRP A 434 15.36 -6.81 3.61
C TRP A 434 16.00 -7.45 2.36
N GLU A 435 16.73 -8.57 2.49
CA GLU A 435 17.42 -9.26 1.41
C GLU A 435 16.72 -10.54 0.96
N GLY A 436 16.98 -10.92 -0.30
CA GLY A 436 16.61 -12.20 -0.87
C GLY A 436 15.22 -12.23 -1.49
N THR A 437 14.87 -13.41 -2.00
CA THR A 437 13.58 -13.66 -2.64
C THR A 437 12.43 -13.35 -1.69
N LEU A 438 11.43 -12.63 -2.20
CA LEU A 438 10.19 -12.38 -1.49
C LEU A 438 9.25 -13.56 -1.66
N GLN A 439 8.74 -14.07 -0.54
CA GLN A 439 7.70 -15.08 -0.54
C GLN A 439 8.08 -16.29 -1.39
N ALA A 440 9.28 -16.87 -1.20
CA ALA A 440 9.65 -18.07 -1.94
C ALA A 440 8.86 -19.29 -1.43
N ILE A 441 8.48 -19.32 -0.16
CA ILE A 441 7.73 -20.45 0.40
C ILE A 441 6.44 -20.01 1.08
N TYR A 442 5.54 -20.97 1.26
CA TYR A 442 4.35 -20.77 2.06
C TYR A 442 3.88 -22.06 2.74
N SER A 443 2.96 -21.90 3.71
CA SER A 443 2.25 -23.00 4.33
C SER A 443 0.73 -22.80 4.29
N ASP A 444 0.02 -23.85 3.86
CA ASP A 444 -1.44 -23.96 3.89
C ASP A 444 -1.92 -24.84 5.07
N GLN A 445 -1.04 -25.13 6.04
CA GLN A 445 -1.32 -26.04 7.15
C GLN A 445 -2.69 -25.79 7.81
N HIS A 446 -3.06 -24.52 7.94
CA HIS A 446 -4.30 -24.07 8.59
C HIS A 446 -5.20 -23.25 7.65
N ARG A 447 -5.13 -23.51 6.34
CA ARG A 447 -5.98 -22.82 5.37
C ARG A 447 -7.47 -23.06 5.62
N ASN A 448 -7.82 -24.24 6.13
CA ASN A 448 -9.18 -24.73 6.32
C ASN A 448 -9.44 -25.09 7.78
N LEU A 449 -9.32 -24.11 8.69
CA LEU A 449 -9.61 -24.29 10.12
C LEU A 449 -11.11 -24.46 10.38
N SER A 450 -11.95 -23.66 9.72
CA SER A 450 -13.40 -23.71 9.82
C SER A 450 -14.04 -23.66 8.42
N GLY A 451 -14.29 -24.83 7.84
CA GLY A 451 -14.72 -24.93 6.44
C GLY A 451 -13.62 -24.41 5.51
N ASN A 452 -13.97 -23.49 4.59
CA ASN A 452 -12.99 -22.86 3.71
C ASN A 452 -12.32 -21.61 4.33
N PHE A 453 -12.49 -21.36 5.64
CA PHE A 453 -11.89 -20.24 6.35
C PHE A 453 -10.70 -20.70 7.21
N GLY A 454 -9.67 -19.87 7.25
CA GLY A 454 -8.43 -20.16 7.96
C GLY A 454 -7.34 -19.20 7.54
N VAL A 455 -6.09 -19.61 7.75
CA VAL A 455 -4.91 -18.77 7.58
C VAL A 455 -3.89 -19.41 6.65
N LYS A 456 -3.17 -18.55 5.94
CA LYS A 456 -2.00 -18.92 5.17
C LYS A 456 -0.76 -18.28 5.79
N TYR A 457 0.32 -19.05 5.89
CA TYR A 457 1.57 -18.55 6.44
C TYR A 457 2.54 -18.22 5.32
N GLU A 458 3.14 -17.05 5.39
CA GLU A 458 4.20 -16.62 4.48
C GLU A 458 5.15 -15.66 5.21
N THR A 459 6.27 -15.35 4.57
CA THR A 459 7.18 -14.33 5.06
C THR A 459 7.08 -13.07 4.21
N THR A 460 7.57 -11.96 4.73
CA THR A 460 7.70 -10.70 3.98
C THR A 460 9.11 -10.16 4.15
N ALA A 461 9.65 -9.47 3.14
CA ALA A 461 10.84 -8.66 3.38
C ALA A 461 10.48 -7.46 4.24
N LEU A 462 11.32 -7.24 5.24
CA LEU A 462 11.16 -6.13 6.17
C LEU A 462 12.22 -5.09 5.89
N HIS A 463 11.83 -4.08 5.15
CA HIS A 463 12.55 -2.82 5.18
C HIS A 463 12.13 -2.02 6.44
N PRO A 464 13.02 -1.15 6.98
CA PRO A 464 12.77 -0.39 8.20
C PRO A 464 11.40 0.30 8.26
N CYS A 465 10.96 0.91 7.17
CA CYS A 465 9.69 1.64 7.11
C CYS A 465 8.49 0.72 7.30
N LEU A 466 8.45 -0.40 6.57
CA LEU A 466 7.35 -1.35 6.69
C LEU A 466 7.32 -1.99 8.08
N TYR A 467 8.48 -2.36 8.63
CA TYR A 467 8.57 -2.90 10.00
C TYR A 467 8.06 -1.91 11.05
N SER A 468 8.46 -0.64 10.96
CA SER A 468 8.08 0.41 11.90
C SER A 468 6.55 0.63 12.00
N ALA A 469 5.82 0.35 10.91
CA ALA A 469 4.37 0.46 10.88
C ALA A 469 3.69 -0.56 11.81
N PHE A 470 4.28 -1.74 12.01
CA PHE A 470 3.77 -2.79 12.90
C PHE A 470 4.19 -2.64 14.36
N LEU A 471 5.24 -1.85 14.63
CA LEU A 471 5.80 -1.74 15.96
C LEU A 471 4.83 -1.08 16.95
N PRO A 472 4.64 -1.65 18.15
CA PRO A 472 4.02 -0.91 19.23
C PRO A 472 4.91 0.27 19.63
N TRP A 473 4.29 1.23 20.32
CA TRP A 473 5.02 2.31 20.95
C TRP A 473 4.48 2.50 22.36
N ARG A 474 5.34 2.34 23.35
CA ARG A 474 5.07 2.73 24.74
C ARG A 474 6.04 3.82 25.22
N ASP A 475 7.27 3.75 24.77
CA ASP A 475 8.35 4.66 25.12
C ASP A 475 9.37 4.73 23.97
N PRO A 476 10.03 5.88 23.73
CA PRO A 476 11.06 6.00 22.70
C PRO A 476 12.23 5.03 22.82
N MET A 477 12.69 4.68 24.04
CA MET A 477 13.78 3.71 24.24
C MET A 477 13.33 2.30 23.84
N GLN A 478 12.16 1.86 24.31
CA GLN A 478 11.57 0.58 23.89
C GLN A 478 11.45 0.51 22.35
N HIS A 479 10.98 1.59 21.72
CA HIS A 479 10.82 1.62 20.27
C HIS A 479 12.17 1.50 19.53
N ARG A 480 13.23 2.14 20.04
CA ARG A 480 14.60 1.99 19.50
C ARG A 480 15.14 0.58 19.66
N GLU A 481 14.92 -0.07 20.80
CA GLU A 481 15.33 -1.46 21.02
C GLU A 481 14.66 -2.41 20.02
N LEU A 482 13.35 -2.25 19.82
CA LEU A 482 12.60 -3.02 18.83
C LEU A 482 13.08 -2.75 17.40
N LEU A 483 13.40 -1.49 17.08
CA LEU A 483 13.98 -1.12 15.79
C LEU A 483 15.37 -1.74 15.60
N ALA A 484 16.24 -1.67 16.59
CA ALA A 484 17.61 -2.19 16.56
C ALA A 484 17.66 -3.72 16.40
N ALA A 485 16.59 -4.43 16.74
CA ALA A 485 16.49 -5.87 16.51
C ALA A 485 16.39 -6.25 15.02
N LEU A 486 16.04 -5.31 14.13
CA LEU A 486 15.71 -5.56 12.72
C LEU A 486 16.67 -6.51 11.98
N PRO A 487 18.01 -6.37 12.05
CA PRO A 487 18.93 -7.26 11.34
C PRO A 487 18.78 -8.74 11.67
N ARG A 488 18.20 -9.08 12.82
CA ARG A 488 18.03 -10.45 13.32
C ARG A 488 16.58 -10.91 13.34
N LEU A 489 15.66 -10.13 12.77
CA LEU A 489 14.24 -10.48 12.80
C LEU A 489 13.86 -11.45 11.69
N VAL A 490 13.00 -12.39 12.06
CA VAL A 490 12.17 -13.18 11.16
C VAL A 490 10.71 -12.87 11.50
N GLY A 491 9.89 -12.63 10.47
CA GLY A 491 8.47 -12.35 10.63
C GLY A 491 7.65 -13.33 9.81
N ILE A 492 6.69 -13.96 10.48
CA ILE A 492 5.72 -14.86 9.86
C ILE A 492 4.40 -14.10 9.77
N GLY A 493 4.00 -13.78 8.55
CA GLY A 493 2.69 -13.24 8.25
C GLY A 493 1.65 -14.35 8.36
N ILE A 494 0.58 -14.07 9.11
CA ILE A 494 -0.61 -14.90 9.25
C ILE A 494 -1.70 -14.21 8.44
N LEU A 495 -1.95 -14.72 7.23
CA LEU A 495 -2.90 -14.15 6.29
C LEU A 495 -4.24 -14.81 6.48
N LEU A 496 -5.13 -14.12 7.18
CA LEU A 496 -6.48 -14.58 7.43
C LEU A 496 -7.34 -14.38 6.18
N ARG A 497 -8.09 -15.42 5.81
CA ARG A 497 -9.26 -15.28 4.95
C ARG A 497 -10.41 -14.77 5.81
N ASP A 498 -10.85 -13.54 5.60
CA ASP A 498 -11.96 -12.98 6.36
C ASP A 498 -13.32 -13.56 5.94
N ARG A 499 -14.22 -13.69 6.91
CA ARG A 499 -15.61 -14.07 6.67
C ARG A 499 -16.52 -12.86 6.57
N ASP A 500 -16.36 -11.90 7.48
CA ASP A 500 -17.25 -10.75 7.57
C ASP A 500 -16.63 -9.55 6.85
N ALA A 501 -17.44 -8.90 6.02
CA ALA A 501 -16.97 -7.83 5.15
C ALA A 501 -17.01 -6.44 5.80
N GLY A 502 -16.08 -5.59 5.38
CA GLY A 502 -16.15 -4.14 5.56
C GLY A 502 -16.98 -3.45 4.48
N PHE A 503 -16.84 -2.12 4.43
CA PHE A 503 -17.48 -1.27 3.43
C PHE A 503 -16.70 0.01 3.13
N VAL A 504 -16.99 0.58 1.97
CA VAL A 504 -16.47 1.85 1.46
C VAL A 504 -17.62 2.84 1.35
N GLN A 505 -17.42 4.05 1.86
CA GLN A 505 -18.35 5.19 1.72
C GLN A 505 -17.60 6.42 1.21
N LEU A 506 -18.34 7.46 0.86
CA LEU A 506 -17.76 8.77 0.60
C LEU A 506 -17.80 9.65 1.86
N ASP A 507 -16.77 10.46 2.04
CA ASP A 507 -16.86 11.62 2.93
C ASP A 507 -17.51 12.84 2.23
N ALA A 508 -17.57 13.97 2.94
CA ALA A 508 -18.18 15.21 2.44
C ALA A 508 -17.44 15.81 1.22
N GLN A 509 -16.21 15.36 0.94
CA GLN A 509 -15.39 15.80 -0.20
C GLN A 509 -15.49 14.82 -1.38
N GLY A 510 -16.21 13.71 -1.22
CA GLY A 510 -16.35 12.68 -2.26
C GLY A 510 -15.16 11.72 -2.33
N GLU A 511 -14.34 11.67 -1.29
CA GLU A 511 -13.21 10.73 -1.17
C GLU A 511 -13.62 9.44 -0.43
N PRO A 512 -13.05 8.28 -0.79
CA PRO A 512 -13.38 7.02 -0.14
C PRO A 512 -12.91 6.95 1.31
N VAL A 513 -13.81 6.52 2.19
CA VAL A 513 -13.55 6.16 3.58
C VAL A 513 -13.81 4.67 3.75
N VAL A 514 -12.81 3.94 4.22
CA VAL A 514 -12.89 2.50 4.45
C VAL A 514 -13.22 2.21 5.91
N ARG A 515 -14.21 1.35 6.13
CA ARG A 515 -14.57 0.81 7.43
C ARG A 515 -14.50 -0.69 7.38
N TYR A 516 -13.75 -1.26 8.31
CA TYR A 516 -13.54 -2.68 8.43
C TYR A 516 -13.27 -2.99 9.89
N ALA A 517 -13.79 -4.11 10.37
CA ALA A 517 -13.50 -4.63 11.69
C ALA A 517 -13.45 -6.14 11.58
N LEU A 518 -12.41 -6.76 12.15
CA LEU A 518 -12.37 -8.19 12.32
C LEU A 518 -13.61 -8.64 13.10
N SER A 519 -14.33 -9.64 12.62
CA SER A 519 -15.44 -10.20 13.38
C SER A 519 -14.96 -11.01 14.57
N ARG A 520 -15.90 -11.48 15.39
CA ARG A 520 -15.57 -12.46 16.45
C ARG A 520 -15.01 -13.74 15.84
N PHE A 521 -15.63 -14.23 14.76
CA PHE A 521 -15.19 -15.42 14.05
C PHE A 521 -13.78 -15.25 13.53
N ASP A 522 -13.50 -14.13 12.86
CA ASP A 522 -12.18 -13.84 12.29
C ASP A 522 -11.08 -13.73 13.35
N ARG A 523 -11.41 -13.28 14.57
CA ARG A 523 -10.45 -13.20 15.69
C ARG A 523 -10.18 -14.53 16.40
N GLU A 524 -11.08 -15.51 16.26
CA GLU A 524 -10.92 -16.85 16.85
C GLU A 524 -9.97 -17.72 16.02
N HIS A 525 -9.68 -17.30 14.77
CA HIS A 525 -8.69 -17.88 13.86
C HIS A 525 -7.36 -17.13 13.95
#